data_AF-A0A954RR83-F1
#
_entry.id   AF-A0A954RR83-F1
#
_cell.length_a   1.000
_cell.length_b   1.000
_cell.length_c   1.000
_cell.angle_alpha   90.00
_cell.angle_beta   90.00
_cell.angle_gamma   90.00
#
_symmetry.space_group_name_H-M   'P 1'
#
loop_
_entity.id
_entity.type
_entity.pdbx_description
1 polymer ?
#
loop_
_entity_poly.entity_id
_entity_poly.type
_entity_poly.pdbx_seq_one_letter_code
_entity_poly.pdbx_strand_id
1 'polypeptide(L)'
;MKTAQWLRRHRHAGATHRSRLLVVDTLERRDLAAGALTDAEIERILFIREEEKLARDVYLTFAEQYSDQVFDNIARSEQKHMDAVAGLINTYQLEDPVLDDTRGVYTNPVFTQMYEDLVDKGSRGIIDAYQVGQLIEVTDIDDLAIAIDSSDHADIDLVYQNLLKGSNNHLAAFTSHIGVVGDSNQDGVFDSNDLMLVMQSGEYEDGVDNNSSYVEGDWNGDGDFDTTDFVFALQNSSYES
;
A
#
# COMPACT_ATOMS: atom_id res chain seq x y z
N MET A 1 3.51 13.24 6.23
CA MET A 1 3.21 13.40 4.76
C MET A 1 4.38 13.04 3.79
N LYS A 2 5.57 12.65 4.26
CA LYS A 2 6.74 12.28 3.41
C LYS A 2 6.64 10.87 2.78
N THR A 3 6.13 9.88 3.50
CA THR A 3 6.05 8.45 3.08
C THR A 3 4.98 8.22 2.00
N ALA A 4 3.82 8.84 2.13
CA ALA A 4 2.82 8.87 1.05
C ALA A 4 3.35 9.60 -0.19
N GLN A 5 4.08 10.72 -0.04
CA GLN A 5 4.76 11.34 -1.17
C GLN A 5 5.85 10.44 -1.77
N TRP A 6 6.51 9.61 -0.96
CA TRP A 6 7.54 8.68 -1.41
C TRP A 6 6.95 7.57 -2.27
N LEU A 7 5.89 6.88 -1.82
CA LEU A 7 5.14 5.91 -2.65
C LEU A 7 4.68 6.56 -3.95
N ARG A 8 4.11 7.77 -3.85
CA ARG A 8 3.61 8.56 -4.98
C ARG A 8 4.70 9.03 -5.97
N ARG A 9 5.93 9.28 -5.52
CA ARG A 9 7.05 9.75 -6.38
C ARG A 9 7.69 8.64 -7.18
N HIS A 10 7.69 7.41 -6.66
CA HIS A 10 8.32 6.28 -7.34
C HIS A 10 7.41 5.63 -8.41
N ARG A 11 6.14 6.05 -8.50
CA ARG A 11 5.13 5.65 -9.53
C ARG A 11 5.55 5.83 -10.99
N HIS A 12 6.46 6.76 -11.27
CA HIS A 12 6.78 7.16 -12.65
C HIS A 12 8.24 6.90 -13.05
N ALA A 13 9.07 6.35 -12.16
CA ALA A 13 10.50 6.16 -12.43
C ALA A 13 10.84 4.87 -13.20
N GLY A 14 9.90 3.90 -13.28
CA GLY A 14 10.11 2.61 -13.96
C GLY A 14 9.83 2.60 -15.47
N ALA A 15 9.21 3.64 -16.04
CA ALA A 15 8.76 3.67 -17.43
C ALA A 15 9.88 4.07 -18.41
N THR A 16 10.94 3.26 -18.52
CA THR A 16 11.82 3.31 -19.69
C THR A 16 12.31 1.92 -20.09
N HIS A 17 11.47 1.08 -20.68
CA HIS A 17 11.96 0.01 -21.56
C HIS A 17 11.16 -0.04 -22.85
N ARG A 18 11.79 0.39 -23.94
CA ARG A 18 11.29 0.22 -25.31
C ARG A 18 11.33 -1.25 -25.69
N SER A 19 10.20 -1.94 -25.62
CA SER A 19 10.06 -3.27 -26.21
C SER A 19 9.98 -3.16 -27.74
N ARG A 20 10.99 -3.74 -28.39
CA ARG A 20 11.17 -3.75 -29.85
C ARG A 20 10.21 -4.76 -30.47
N LEU A 21 9.16 -4.25 -31.11
CA LEU A 21 8.19 -4.97 -31.93
C LEU A 21 8.88 -5.88 -32.97
N LEU A 22 8.73 -7.20 -32.83
CA LEU A 22 8.93 -8.16 -33.91
C LEU A 22 7.54 -8.69 -34.31
N VAL A 23 6.98 -8.09 -35.35
CA VAL A 23 5.78 -8.61 -36.02
C VAL A 23 6.17 -9.85 -36.80
N VAL A 24 5.64 -11.01 -36.40
CA VAL A 24 5.56 -12.18 -37.29
C VAL A 24 4.08 -12.39 -37.59
N ASP A 25 3.73 -12.06 -38.82
CA ASP A 25 2.42 -12.28 -39.45
C ASP A 25 2.15 -13.79 -39.58
N THR A 26 1.09 -14.31 -38.96
CA THR A 26 -0.01 -15.01 -39.65
C THR A 26 -1.08 -15.58 -38.70
N LEU A 27 -2.32 -15.09 -38.88
CA LEU A 27 -3.62 -15.78 -38.77
C LEU A 27 -3.99 -16.53 -37.47
N GLU A 28 -4.84 -15.93 -36.64
CA GLU A 28 -6.25 -16.36 -36.47
C GLU A 28 -7.08 -15.30 -35.73
N ARG A 29 -8.13 -14.82 -36.40
CA ARG A 29 -9.17 -13.97 -35.81
C ARG A 29 -10.09 -14.82 -34.92
N ARG A 30 -9.83 -14.81 -33.62
CA ARG A 30 -10.76 -15.03 -32.49
C ARG A 30 -10.11 -14.22 -31.34
N ASP A 31 -10.64 -13.13 -30.80
CA ASP A 31 -12.02 -12.74 -30.53
C ASP A 31 -12.20 -11.22 -30.72
N LEU A 32 -13.33 -10.83 -31.30
CA LEU A 32 -13.81 -9.45 -31.31
C LEU A 32 -14.69 -9.25 -30.07
N ALA A 33 -14.14 -8.77 -28.96
CA ALA A 33 -14.96 -8.29 -27.82
C ALA A 33 -14.27 -7.34 -26.82
N ALA A 34 -12.94 -7.18 -26.82
CA ALA A 34 -12.25 -6.11 -26.11
C ALA A 34 -11.42 -5.31 -27.12
N GLY A 35 -11.32 -3.99 -26.95
CA GLY A 35 -10.43 -3.17 -27.77
C GLY A 35 -8.98 -3.65 -27.62
N ALA A 36 -8.10 -3.19 -28.52
CA ALA A 36 -6.67 -3.33 -28.25
C ALA A 36 -6.33 -2.40 -27.08
N LEU A 37 -5.64 -2.93 -26.06
CA LEU A 37 -5.16 -2.12 -24.95
C LEU A 37 -4.18 -1.05 -25.44
N THR A 38 -4.23 0.11 -24.78
CA THR A 38 -3.18 1.11 -24.90
C THR A 38 -1.94 0.70 -24.11
N ASP A 39 -0.76 1.26 -24.46
CA ASP A 39 0.46 1.03 -23.69
C ASP A 39 0.29 1.44 -22.21
N ALA A 40 -0.49 2.50 -21.95
CA ALA A 40 -0.79 2.96 -20.59
C ALA A 40 -1.64 1.96 -19.80
N GLU A 41 -2.63 1.32 -20.43
CA GLU A 41 -3.44 0.28 -19.78
C GLU A 41 -2.61 -0.98 -19.50
N ILE A 42 -1.74 -1.38 -20.44
CA ILE A 42 -0.80 -2.48 -20.22
C ILE A 42 0.11 -2.17 -19.04
N GLU A 43 0.77 -1.02 -19.03
CA GLU A 43 1.64 -0.60 -17.92
C GLU A 43 0.91 -0.59 -16.59
N ARG A 44 -0.34 -0.10 -16.57
CA ARG A 44 -1.15 -0.05 -15.34
C ARG A 44 -1.55 -1.44 -14.83
N ILE A 45 -1.95 -2.37 -15.70
CA ILE A 45 -2.26 -3.77 -15.31
C ILE A 45 -1.03 -4.42 -14.67
N LEU A 46 0.14 -4.27 -15.30
CA LEU A 46 1.37 -4.88 -14.81
C LEU A 46 1.85 -4.23 -13.50
N PHE A 47 1.64 -2.92 -13.34
CA PHE A 47 1.93 -2.21 -12.09
C PHE A 47 1.06 -2.71 -10.95
N ILE A 48 -0.27 -2.72 -11.12
CA ILE A 48 -1.22 -3.18 -10.09
C ILE A 48 -0.93 -4.65 -9.73
N ARG A 49 -0.53 -5.48 -10.69
CA ARG A 49 -0.16 -6.88 -10.43
C ARG A 49 0.95 -7.02 -9.36
N GLU A 50 1.98 -6.18 -9.40
CA GLU A 50 3.05 -6.20 -8.39
C GLU A 50 2.70 -5.36 -7.14
N GLU A 51 1.83 -4.35 -7.26
CA GLU A 51 1.31 -3.56 -6.13
C GLU A 51 0.47 -4.43 -5.17
N GLU A 52 -0.44 -5.24 -5.71
CA GLU A 52 -1.23 -6.21 -4.94
C GLU A 52 -0.33 -7.29 -4.30
N LYS A 53 0.77 -7.65 -5.00
CA LYS A 53 1.80 -8.54 -4.43
C LYS A 53 2.52 -7.89 -3.26
N LEU A 54 2.86 -6.59 -3.37
CA LEU A 54 3.48 -5.83 -2.29
C LEU A 54 2.59 -5.85 -1.04
N ALA A 55 1.31 -5.52 -1.20
CA ALA A 55 0.34 -5.55 -0.11
C ALA A 55 0.28 -6.94 0.55
N ARG A 56 0.07 -7.99 -0.26
CA ARG A 56 0.07 -9.39 0.22
C ARG A 56 1.33 -9.72 1.01
N ASP A 57 2.50 -9.44 0.44
CA ASP A 57 3.78 -9.86 0.99
C ASP A 57 4.09 -9.12 2.31
N VAL A 58 3.80 -7.82 2.39
CA VAL A 58 3.93 -7.04 3.63
C VAL A 58 2.99 -7.61 4.72
N TYR A 59 1.74 -7.88 4.38
CA TYR A 59 0.77 -8.41 5.34
C TYR A 59 1.11 -9.83 5.80
N LEU A 60 1.63 -10.69 4.92
CA LEU A 60 2.13 -12.00 5.33
C LEU A 60 3.32 -11.90 6.30
N THR A 61 4.20 -10.92 6.12
CA THR A 61 5.31 -10.65 7.04
C THR A 61 4.80 -10.20 8.41
N PHE A 62 3.84 -9.27 8.47
CA PHE A 62 3.28 -8.83 9.74
C PHE A 62 2.39 -9.86 10.42
N ALA A 63 1.69 -10.71 9.65
CA ALA A 63 0.97 -11.85 10.19
C ALA A 63 1.92 -12.81 10.92
N GLU A 64 3.09 -13.10 10.35
CA GLU A 64 4.11 -13.91 11.00
C GLU A 64 4.71 -13.24 12.24
N GLN A 65 4.96 -11.92 12.18
CA GLN A 65 5.59 -11.18 13.28
C GLN A 65 4.66 -10.97 14.48
N TYR A 66 3.41 -10.57 14.23
CA TYR A 66 2.48 -10.13 15.27
C TYR A 66 1.41 -11.16 15.61
N SER A 67 1.20 -12.17 14.75
CA SER A 67 0.11 -13.16 14.91
C SER A 67 -1.29 -12.54 15.04
N ASP A 68 -1.49 -11.36 14.45
CA ASP A 68 -2.79 -10.70 14.38
C ASP A 68 -3.59 -11.17 13.17
N GLN A 69 -4.85 -11.53 13.42
CA GLN A 69 -5.74 -12.09 12.41
C GLN A 69 -6.08 -11.11 11.28
N VAL A 70 -5.98 -9.79 11.51
CA VAL A 70 -6.26 -8.77 10.48
C VAL A 70 -5.32 -8.90 9.30
N PHE A 71 -4.01 -9.05 9.55
CA PHE A 71 -3.00 -9.20 8.50
C PHE A 71 -3.22 -10.48 7.70
N ASP A 72 -3.48 -11.61 8.38
CA ASP A 72 -3.80 -12.89 7.75
C ASP A 72 -5.04 -12.82 6.84
N ASN A 73 -6.09 -12.15 7.31
CA ASN A 73 -7.35 -12.02 6.58
C ASN A 73 -7.17 -11.20 5.31
N ILE A 74 -6.47 -10.07 5.43
CA ILE A 74 -6.25 -9.12 4.35
C ILE A 74 -5.25 -9.69 3.34
N ALA A 75 -4.15 -10.32 3.77
CA ALA A 75 -3.23 -11.03 2.86
C ALA A 75 -3.94 -12.07 1.97
N ARG A 76 -4.93 -12.80 2.49
CA ARG A 76 -5.75 -13.72 1.69
C ARG A 76 -6.71 -13.01 0.74
N SER A 77 -7.10 -11.77 1.03
CA SER A 77 -7.84 -10.91 0.12
C SER A 77 -6.92 -10.42 -1.01
N GLU A 78 -5.72 -9.95 -0.69
CA GLU A 78 -4.73 -9.49 -1.68
C GLU A 78 -4.34 -10.60 -2.65
N GLN A 79 -4.25 -11.84 -2.19
CA GLN A 79 -4.07 -12.97 -3.11
C GLN A 79 -5.20 -13.06 -4.15
N LYS A 80 -6.45 -12.77 -3.78
CA LYS A 80 -7.57 -12.78 -4.73
C LYS A 80 -7.52 -11.57 -5.68
N HIS A 81 -7.05 -10.42 -5.21
CA HIS A 81 -6.81 -9.26 -6.06
C HIS A 81 -5.74 -9.56 -7.10
N MET A 82 -4.59 -10.08 -6.65
CA MET A 82 -3.52 -10.61 -7.49
C MET A 82 -4.07 -11.58 -8.55
N ASP A 83 -4.87 -12.57 -8.15
CA ASP A 83 -5.45 -13.56 -9.06
C ASP A 83 -6.40 -12.91 -10.10
N ALA A 84 -7.16 -11.88 -9.70
CA ALA A 84 -8.04 -11.15 -10.60
C ALA A 84 -7.26 -10.38 -11.67
N VAL A 85 -6.17 -9.71 -11.29
CA VAL A 85 -5.28 -8.99 -12.22
C VAL A 85 -4.54 -9.97 -13.13
N ALA A 86 -4.11 -11.13 -12.61
CA ALA A 86 -3.58 -12.22 -13.45
C ALA A 86 -4.61 -12.70 -14.49
N GLY A 87 -5.90 -12.67 -14.15
CA GLY A 87 -7.00 -12.91 -15.10
C GLY A 87 -6.99 -11.94 -16.28
N LEU A 88 -6.78 -10.64 -16.03
CA LEU A 88 -6.62 -9.63 -17.09
C LEU A 88 -5.37 -9.90 -17.94
N ILE A 89 -4.22 -10.13 -17.30
CA ILE A 89 -2.95 -10.47 -17.98
C ILE A 89 -3.13 -11.63 -18.96
N ASN A 90 -3.79 -12.71 -18.51
CA ASN A 90 -4.07 -13.87 -19.36
C ASN A 90 -5.06 -13.56 -20.49
N THR A 91 -6.11 -12.78 -20.20
CA THR A 91 -7.13 -12.38 -21.18
C THR A 91 -6.52 -11.59 -22.34
N TYR A 92 -5.62 -10.66 -22.01
CA TYR A 92 -4.95 -9.79 -22.97
C TYR A 92 -3.60 -10.34 -23.47
N GLN A 93 -3.23 -11.56 -23.06
CA GLN A 93 -1.99 -12.25 -23.46
C GLN A 93 -0.72 -11.43 -23.16
N LEU A 94 -0.69 -10.77 -22.00
CA LEU A 94 0.45 -9.99 -21.52
C LEU A 94 1.47 -10.92 -20.81
N GLU A 95 2.72 -10.46 -20.69
CA GLU A 95 3.76 -11.14 -19.90
C GLU A 95 3.60 -10.77 -18.41
N ASP A 96 3.35 -11.75 -17.54
CA ASP A 96 3.18 -11.51 -16.09
C ASP A 96 4.50 -11.06 -15.45
N PRO A 97 4.55 -9.92 -14.73
CA PRO A 97 5.77 -9.46 -14.07
C PRO A 97 6.12 -10.31 -12.84
N VAL A 98 5.18 -11.08 -12.27
CA VAL A 98 5.46 -11.95 -11.12
C VAL A 98 6.10 -13.25 -11.60
N LEU A 99 7.40 -13.19 -11.87
CA LEU A 99 8.21 -14.33 -12.34
C LEU A 99 8.62 -15.27 -11.20
N ASP A 100 8.70 -14.73 -9.98
CA ASP A 100 9.02 -15.44 -8.75
C ASP A 100 8.04 -14.97 -7.67
N ASP A 101 7.21 -15.91 -7.18
CA ASP A 101 6.20 -15.62 -6.16
C ASP A 101 6.77 -15.68 -4.73
N THR A 102 8.09 -15.78 -4.59
CA THR A 102 8.76 -15.65 -3.29
C THR A 102 8.46 -14.27 -2.68
N ARG A 103 8.20 -14.26 -1.37
CA ARG A 103 7.91 -13.03 -0.63
C ARG A 103 9.05 -12.02 -0.76
N GLY A 104 8.72 -10.77 -1.06
CA GLY A 104 9.70 -9.68 -1.16
C GLY A 104 10.51 -9.68 -2.47
N VAL A 105 10.26 -10.63 -3.37
CA VAL A 105 10.90 -10.66 -4.71
C VAL A 105 9.99 -10.00 -5.73
N TYR A 106 10.52 -9.03 -6.48
CA TYR A 106 9.79 -8.27 -7.49
C TYR A 106 10.64 -8.11 -8.75
N THR A 107 9.98 -8.01 -9.89
CA THR A 107 10.62 -7.67 -11.16
C THR A 107 10.91 -6.17 -11.22
N ASN A 108 9.99 -5.34 -10.74
CA ASN A 108 10.25 -3.91 -10.60
C ASN A 108 11.02 -3.63 -9.29
N PRO A 109 12.26 -3.11 -9.36
CA PRO A 109 13.09 -2.87 -8.18
C PRO A 109 12.52 -1.82 -7.22
N VAL A 110 11.59 -0.98 -7.69
CA VAL A 110 10.86 -0.05 -6.82
C VAL A 110 10.05 -0.80 -5.78
N PHE A 111 9.35 -1.88 -6.15
CA PHE A 111 8.57 -2.67 -5.20
C PHE A 111 9.44 -3.44 -4.20
N THR A 112 10.67 -3.82 -4.59
CA THR A 112 11.64 -4.38 -3.63
C THR A 112 11.99 -3.36 -2.55
N GLN A 113 12.32 -2.12 -2.92
CA GLN A 113 12.61 -1.09 -1.94
C GLN A 113 11.39 -0.75 -1.08
N MET A 114 10.20 -0.65 -1.69
CA MET A 114 8.94 -0.43 -0.95
C MET A 114 8.70 -1.52 0.07
N TYR A 115 8.90 -2.78 -0.29
CA TYR A 115 8.76 -3.88 0.63
C TYR A 115 9.72 -3.77 1.82
N GLU A 116 11.00 -3.49 1.56
CA GLU A 116 12.00 -3.33 2.62
C GLU A 116 11.65 -2.17 3.57
N ASP A 117 11.31 -1.00 3.02
CA ASP A 117 11.01 0.19 3.80
C ASP A 117 9.72 0.04 4.63
N LEU A 118 8.67 -0.55 4.04
CA LEU A 118 7.40 -0.79 4.73
C LEU A 118 7.54 -1.83 5.82
N VAL A 119 8.30 -2.91 5.59
CA VAL A 119 8.59 -3.92 6.62
C VAL A 119 9.42 -3.32 7.74
N ASP A 120 10.49 -2.55 7.44
CA ASP A 120 11.29 -1.88 8.48
C ASP A 120 10.42 -0.97 9.35
N LYS A 121 9.57 -0.15 8.72
CA LYS A 121 8.66 0.74 9.43
C LYS A 121 7.70 -0.04 10.33
N GLY A 122 6.97 -0.99 9.75
CA GLY A 122 5.93 -1.71 10.49
C GLY A 122 6.49 -2.67 11.53
N SER A 123 7.74 -3.14 11.38
CA SER A 123 8.39 -4.00 12.37
C SER A 123 8.72 -3.30 13.69
N ARG A 124 8.61 -1.95 13.77
CA ARG A 124 8.85 -1.16 14.99
C ARG A 124 7.80 -1.39 16.07
N GLY A 125 6.56 -1.69 15.68
CA GLY A 125 5.44 -1.84 16.59
C GLY A 125 4.17 -2.26 15.88
N ILE A 126 3.24 -2.89 16.60
CA ILE A 126 2.01 -3.38 15.98
C ILE A 126 1.14 -2.22 15.44
N ILE A 127 1.15 -1.07 16.11
CA ILE A 127 0.44 0.12 15.63
C ILE A 127 1.13 0.69 14.38
N ASP A 128 2.46 0.70 14.33
CA ASP A 128 3.22 1.07 13.11
C ASP A 128 2.89 0.13 11.95
N ALA A 129 2.74 -1.18 12.21
CA ALA A 129 2.31 -2.15 11.21
C ALA A 129 0.89 -1.88 10.69
N TYR A 130 -0.04 -1.45 11.55
CA TYR A 130 -1.37 -1.02 11.12
C TYR A 130 -1.33 0.29 10.32
N GLN A 131 -0.46 1.25 10.68
CA GLN A 131 -0.24 2.47 9.90
C GLN A 131 0.37 2.17 8.52
N VAL A 132 1.29 1.20 8.43
CA VAL A 132 1.80 0.68 7.15
C VAL A 132 0.66 0.10 6.31
N GLY A 133 -0.24 -0.67 6.94
CA GLY A 133 -1.46 -1.14 6.29
C GLY A 133 -2.30 0.01 5.73
N GLN A 134 -2.63 1.03 6.54
CA GLN A 134 -3.35 2.21 6.03
C GLN A 134 -2.63 2.89 4.87
N LEU A 135 -1.31 3.02 4.93
CA LEU A 135 -0.51 3.67 3.91
C LEU A 135 -0.58 2.93 2.57
N ILE A 136 -0.49 1.59 2.60
CA ILE A 136 -0.64 0.75 1.42
C ILE A 136 -2.04 0.93 0.84
N GLU A 137 -3.10 0.76 1.64
CA GLU A 137 -4.48 0.82 1.16
C GLU A 137 -4.87 2.20 0.61
N VAL A 138 -4.40 3.29 1.23
CA VAL A 138 -4.63 4.65 0.70
C VAL A 138 -3.93 4.86 -0.65
N THR A 139 -2.76 4.25 -0.83
CA THR A 139 -2.00 4.34 -2.08
C THR A 139 -2.71 3.54 -3.17
N ASP A 140 -3.08 2.30 -2.88
CA ASP A 140 -3.82 1.43 -3.79
C ASP A 140 -5.16 2.04 -4.22
N ILE A 141 -5.90 2.64 -3.29
CA ILE A 141 -7.14 3.38 -3.59
C ILE A 141 -6.90 4.55 -4.56
N ASP A 142 -5.82 5.33 -4.37
CA ASP A 142 -5.46 6.46 -5.26
C ASP A 142 -5.13 5.94 -6.67
N ASP A 143 -4.33 4.87 -6.74
CA ASP A 143 -3.86 4.29 -7.99
C ASP A 143 -4.98 3.58 -8.77
N LEU A 144 -5.88 2.87 -8.10
CA LEU A 144 -7.08 2.27 -8.70
C LEU A 144 -8.08 3.32 -9.18
N ALA A 145 -8.30 4.39 -8.41
CA ALA A 145 -9.20 5.46 -8.81
C ALA A 145 -8.70 6.16 -10.09
N ILE A 146 -7.39 6.41 -10.19
CA ILE A 146 -6.76 6.94 -11.40
C ILE A 146 -6.87 5.94 -12.56
N ALA A 147 -6.64 4.65 -12.30
CA ALA A 147 -6.71 3.61 -13.33
C ALA A 147 -8.11 3.52 -13.95
N ILE A 148 -9.16 3.54 -13.12
CA ILE A 148 -10.57 3.52 -13.54
C ILE A 148 -10.93 4.77 -14.37
N ASP A 149 -10.45 5.95 -14.00
CA ASP A 149 -10.73 7.18 -14.77
C ASP A 149 -10.01 7.21 -16.13
N SER A 150 -8.97 6.39 -16.28
CA SER A 150 -8.10 6.38 -17.46
C SER A 150 -8.33 5.22 -18.44
N SER A 151 -9.12 4.21 -18.08
CA SER A 151 -9.39 3.05 -18.94
C SER A 151 -10.65 3.23 -19.79
N ASP A 152 -10.62 2.67 -21.00
CA ASP A 152 -11.79 2.59 -21.89
C ASP A 152 -12.39 1.17 -21.92
N HIS A 153 -11.92 0.26 -21.06
CA HIS A 153 -12.22 -1.16 -21.09
C HIS A 153 -13.08 -1.59 -19.88
N ALA A 154 -14.35 -1.87 -20.14
CA ALA A 154 -15.34 -2.18 -19.11
C ALA A 154 -15.02 -3.43 -18.26
N ASP A 155 -14.26 -4.39 -18.81
CA ASP A 155 -13.79 -5.57 -18.09
C ASP A 155 -12.63 -5.25 -17.14
N ILE A 156 -11.72 -4.36 -17.54
CA ILE A 156 -10.67 -3.80 -16.68
C ILE A 156 -11.29 -2.99 -15.54
N ASP A 157 -12.21 -2.07 -15.87
CA ASP A 157 -12.92 -1.25 -14.88
C ASP A 157 -13.64 -2.10 -13.84
N LEU A 158 -14.25 -3.21 -14.26
CA LEU A 158 -14.93 -4.12 -13.36
C LEU A 158 -13.97 -4.75 -12.36
N VAL A 159 -12.76 -5.16 -12.80
CA VAL A 159 -11.74 -5.70 -11.89
C VAL A 159 -11.29 -4.61 -10.93
N TYR A 160 -10.89 -3.44 -11.44
CA TYR A 160 -10.39 -2.34 -10.59
C TYR A 160 -11.43 -1.81 -9.59
N GLN A 161 -12.70 -1.74 -9.96
CA GLN A 161 -13.76 -1.35 -9.01
C GLN A 161 -13.95 -2.38 -7.88
N ASN A 162 -13.74 -3.67 -8.16
CA ASN A 162 -13.80 -4.71 -7.13
C ASN A 162 -12.60 -4.65 -6.20
N LEU A 163 -11.39 -4.45 -6.74
CA LEU A 163 -10.17 -4.19 -5.97
C LEU A 163 -10.37 -2.96 -5.08
N LEU A 164 -10.77 -1.83 -5.66
CA LEU A 164 -11.00 -0.56 -4.94
C LEU A 164 -11.97 -0.72 -3.76
N LYS A 165 -13.02 -1.52 -3.94
CA LYS A 165 -13.95 -1.86 -2.87
C LYS A 165 -13.26 -2.70 -1.78
N GLY A 166 -12.43 -3.66 -2.15
CA GLY A 166 -11.59 -4.44 -1.25
C GLY A 166 -10.72 -3.52 -0.39
N SER A 167 -9.90 -2.69 -1.03
CA SER A 167 -8.94 -1.78 -0.40
C SER A 167 -9.61 -0.80 0.57
N ASN A 168 -10.82 -0.31 0.24
CA ASN A 168 -11.61 0.52 1.17
C ASN A 168 -12.03 -0.24 2.45
N ASN A 169 -12.35 -1.55 2.34
CA ASN A 169 -12.65 -2.36 3.53
C ASN A 169 -11.38 -2.66 4.35
N HIS A 170 -10.26 -2.87 3.68
CA HIS A 170 -8.96 -3.09 4.32
C HIS A 170 -8.50 -1.85 5.07
N LEU A 171 -8.60 -0.67 4.44
CA LEU A 171 -8.33 0.62 5.07
C LEU A 171 -9.18 0.81 6.33
N ALA A 172 -10.48 0.54 6.25
CA ALA A 172 -11.37 0.61 7.41
C ALA A 172 -10.95 -0.37 8.52
N ALA A 173 -10.53 -1.59 8.16
CA ALA A 173 -10.05 -2.58 9.11
C ALA A 173 -8.78 -2.11 9.83
N PHE A 174 -7.73 -1.69 9.11
CA PHE A 174 -6.50 -1.18 9.74
C PHE A 174 -6.76 0.06 10.59
N THR A 175 -7.57 1.00 10.09
CA THR A 175 -7.96 2.20 10.84
C THR A 175 -8.60 1.85 12.19
N SER A 176 -9.45 0.82 12.22
CA SER A 176 -10.09 0.39 13.47
C SER A 176 -9.14 -0.26 14.48
N HIS A 177 -7.98 -0.76 14.05
CA HIS A 177 -6.98 -1.40 14.93
C HIS A 177 -5.98 -0.41 15.54
N ILE A 178 -5.83 0.80 14.97
CA ILE A 178 -4.95 1.84 15.52
C ILE A 178 -5.50 2.43 16.83
N GLY A 179 -6.82 2.49 16.99
CA GLY A 179 -7.46 3.01 18.20
C GLY A 179 -7.56 4.54 18.22
N VAL A 180 -7.36 5.14 19.40
CA VAL A 180 -7.42 6.60 19.58
C VAL A 180 -6.10 7.20 19.12
N VAL A 181 -6.17 8.19 18.22
CA VAL A 181 -4.96 8.86 17.75
C VAL A 181 -4.37 9.66 18.90
N GLY A 182 -3.07 9.50 19.15
CA GLY A 182 -2.39 10.15 20.26
C GLY A 182 -2.24 9.28 21.51
N ASP A 183 -2.96 8.16 21.60
CA ASP A 183 -2.88 7.19 22.69
C ASP A 183 -1.63 6.31 22.52
N SER A 184 -0.47 6.87 22.83
CA SER A 184 0.83 6.17 22.75
C SER A 184 0.96 5.06 23.80
N ASN A 185 0.23 5.16 24.92
CA ASN A 185 0.30 4.18 26.00
C ASN A 185 -0.71 3.02 25.85
N GLN A 186 -1.66 3.14 24.92
CA GLN A 186 -2.71 2.17 24.56
C GLN A 186 -3.72 1.90 25.68
N ASP A 187 -4.06 2.89 26.50
CA ASP A 187 -5.11 2.78 27.54
C ASP A 187 -6.51 3.19 27.04
N GLY A 188 -6.62 3.60 25.78
CA GLY A 188 -7.84 4.02 25.11
C GLY A 188 -8.17 5.49 25.27
N VAL A 189 -7.27 6.30 25.84
CA VAL A 189 -7.46 7.73 26.07
C VAL A 189 -6.24 8.49 25.56
N PHE A 190 -6.46 9.61 24.86
CA PHE A 190 -5.39 10.56 24.55
C PHE A 190 -5.30 11.61 25.65
N ASP A 191 -4.29 11.51 26.52
CA ASP A 191 -4.13 12.42 27.66
C ASP A 191 -2.67 12.80 27.98
N SER A 192 -2.48 13.48 29.11
CA SER A 192 -1.16 13.95 29.54
C SER A 192 -0.13 12.83 29.77
N ASN A 193 -0.56 11.58 30.02
CA ASN A 193 0.33 10.44 30.18
C ASN A 193 0.97 10.07 28.85
N ASP A 194 0.23 10.13 27.75
CA ASP A 194 0.78 9.94 26.40
C ASP A 194 1.81 11.02 26.09
N LEU A 195 1.48 12.28 26.37
CA LEU A 195 2.39 13.40 26.15
C LEU A 195 3.68 13.26 26.96
N MET A 196 3.56 12.82 28.21
CA MET A 196 4.74 12.53 29.03
C MET A 196 5.55 11.36 28.47
N LEU A 197 4.92 10.33 27.93
CA LEU A 197 5.58 9.17 27.34
C LEU A 197 6.38 9.56 26.10
N VAL A 198 5.73 10.21 25.13
CA VAL A 198 6.39 10.61 23.87
C VAL A 198 7.48 11.66 24.11
N MET A 199 7.30 12.59 25.06
CA MET A 199 8.35 13.57 25.37
C MET A 199 9.58 12.96 26.04
N GLN A 200 9.46 11.77 26.65
CA GLN A 200 10.59 11.06 27.24
C GLN A 200 11.46 10.34 26.20
N SER A 201 10.94 10.08 24.98
CA SER A 201 11.74 9.54 23.87
C SER A 201 12.85 10.51 23.46
N GLY A 202 12.57 11.82 23.56
CA GLY A 202 13.50 12.88 23.20
C GLY A 202 13.58 13.13 21.69
N GLU A 203 12.60 12.65 20.92
CA GLU A 203 12.59 12.72 19.45
C GLU A 203 11.81 13.92 18.89
N TYR A 204 11.11 14.67 19.76
CA TYR A 204 10.32 15.82 19.33
C TYR A 204 11.20 16.90 18.66
N GLU A 205 11.00 17.10 17.36
CA GLU A 205 11.76 18.04 16.51
C GLU A 205 13.28 17.95 16.71
N ASP A 206 13.80 16.73 16.80
CA ASP A 206 15.24 16.48 17.01
C ASP A 206 16.09 16.65 15.72
N GLY A 207 15.43 16.71 14.55
CA GLY A 207 16.04 16.85 13.23
C GLY A 207 16.64 15.57 12.68
N VAL A 208 16.31 14.41 13.26
CA VAL A 208 16.63 13.08 12.74
C VAL A 208 15.42 12.60 11.95
N ASP A 209 15.63 12.24 10.68
CA ASP A 209 14.53 11.74 9.85
C ASP A 209 14.28 10.24 10.12
N ASN A 210 13.02 9.83 10.17
CA ASN A 210 12.52 8.46 10.25
C ASN A 210 12.95 7.67 11.50
N ASN A 211 13.21 8.31 12.65
CA ASN A 211 13.56 7.62 13.89
C ASN A 211 12.39 7.33 14.83
N SER A 212 11.21 7.91 14.62
CA SER A 212 10.08 7.72 15.54
C SER A 212 9.16 6.59 15.14
N SER A 213 8.67 5.87 16.15
CA SER A 213 7.51 4.98 16.08
C SER A 213 6.25 5.65 16.63
N TYR A 214 5.09 5.00 16.48
CA TYR A 214 3.83 5.51 17.02
C TYR A 214 3.88 5.78 18.53
N VAL A 215 4.51 4.88 19.29
CA VAL A 215 4.62 5.02 20.76
C VAL A 215 5.61 6.10 21.18
N GLU A 216 6.46 6.56 20.26
CA GLU A 216 7.42 7.65 20.44
C GLU A 216 6.91 8.99 19.91
N GLY A 217 5.76 8.99 19.22
CA GLY A 217 5.04 10.20 18.79
C GLY A 217 4.71 10.30 17.30
N ASP A 218 5.07 9.32 16.45
CA ASP A 218 4.73 9.28 15.01
C ASP A 218 3.23 8.95 14.78
N TRP A 219 2.34 9.79 15.31
CA TRP A 219 0.89 9.58 15.23
C TRP A 219 0.35 9.76 13.81
N ASN A 220 1.00 10.59 13.00
CA ASN A 220 0.63 10.79 11.60
C ASN A 220 1.25 9.74 10.65
N GLY A 221 2.18 8.93 11.15
CA GLY A 221 2.76 7.81 10.43
C GLY A 221 3.72 8.24 9.33
N ASP A 222 4.44 9.36 9.47
CA ASP A 222 5.46 9.79 8.52
C ASP A 222 6.91 9.60 8.95
N GLY A 223 7.11 9.02 10.14
CA GLY A 223 8.39 8.54 10.66
C GLY A 223 9.10 9.52 11.58
N ASP A 224 8.56 10.73 11.76
CA ASP A 224 9.13 11.81 12.55
C ASP A 224 8.14 12.16 13.67
N PHE A 225 8.63 12.53 14.85
CA PHE A 225 7.79 13.14 15.88
C PHE A 225 7.96 14.66 15.87
N ASP A 226 6.98 15.38 15.30
CA ASP A 226 7.04 16.83 15.18
C ASP A 226 5.69 17.53 15.44
N THR A 227 5.63 18.84 15.21
CA THR A 227 4.42 19.63 15.40
C THR A 227 3.23 19.08 14.59
N THR A 228 3.47 18.40 13.46
CA THR A 228 2.42 17.88 12.60
C THR A 228 1.70 16.67 13.22
N ASP A 229 2.35 15.88 14.06
CA ASP A 229 1.72 14.81 14.84
C ASP A 229 0.74 15.37 15.86
N PHE A 230 1.13 16.42 16.58
CA PHE A 230 0.22 17.10 17.50
C PHE A 230 -1.03 17.63 16.80
N VAL A 231 -0.84 18.29 15.65
CA VAL A 231 -1.96 18.79 14.85
C VAL A 231 -2.84 17.63 14.39
N PHE A 232 -2.23 16.53 13.94
CA PHE A 232 -2.96 15.34 13.49
C PHE A 232 -3.77 14.71 14.62
N ALA A 233 -3.18 14.48 15.79
CA ALA A 233 -3.86 13.89 16.95
C ALA A 233 -5.02 14.77 17.43
N LEU A 234 -4.81 16.09 17.56
CA LEU A 234 -5.86 17.02 18.02
C LEU A 234 -6.99 17.19 17.00
N GLN A 235 -6.76 16.91 15.72
CA GLN A 235 -7.81 16.93 14.69
C GLN A 235 -8.63 15.63 14.66
N ASN A 236 -8.03 14.50 15.04
CA ASN A 236 -8.62 13.18 14.90
C ASN A 236 -9.03 12.54 16.23
N SER A 237 -8.74 13.16 17.37
CA SER A 237 -9.07 12.65 18.70
C SER A 237 -9.29 13.79 19.70
N SER A 238 -9.92 13.46 20.83
CA SER A 238 -10.21 14.41 21.89
C SER A 238 -9.22 14.22 23.03
N TYR A 239 -8.56 15.30 23.43
CA TYR A 239 -7.55 15.30 24.50
C TYR A 239 -8.22 15.45 25.87
N GLU A 240 -7.87 14.60 26.83
CA GLU A 240 -8.41 14.56 28.21
C GLU A 240 -9.93 14.30 28.32
N SER A 241 -10.53 13.52 27.43
CA SER A 241 -11.99 13.28 27.38
C SER A 241 -12.41 11.82 27.48
#